data_AF-A0A2C9LDS1-F1
#
_entry.id   AF-A0A2C9LDS1-F1
#
_cell.length_a   1.000
_cell.length_b   1.000
_cell.length_c   1.000
_cell.angle_alpha   90.00
_cell.angle_beta   90.00
_cell.angle_gamma   90.00
#
_symmetry.space_group_name_H-M   'P 1'
#
loop_
_entity.id
_entity.type
_entity.pdbx_description
1 polymer ?
#
loop_
_entity_poly.entity_id
_entity_poly.type
_entity_poly.pdbx_seq_one_letter_code
_entity_poly.pdbx_strand_id
1 'polypeptide(L)'
;MANADEPAEKIKSKKIFINHLDSFQGRNIGKYLSRCVVGASLEEVEEEDDHSVTSVTDKMKEGCFEIVGTLKDKEKPKPDFAKEIIMYENKDQLYEYLVECDIIIYDITEDPDQIDEAVWAVSELNSDMDKIDKSKVFILISTCMTWAKSKPLDPEGNEIVCI
;
A
#
# COMPACT_ATOMS: atom_id res chain seq x y z
N MET A 1 16.03 38.66 24.92
CA MET A 1 14.69 38.17 24.52
C MET A 1 14.91 37.26 23.33
N ALA A 2 14.96 35.94 23.58
CA ALA A 2 15.07 34.95 22.52
C ALA A 2 13.65 34.55 22.11
N ASN A 3 13.30 34.78 20.85
CA ASN A 3 12.20 34.04 20.21
C ASN A 3 12.87 33.06 19.26
N ALA A 4 12.86 31.79 19.66
CA ALA A 4 13.21 30.67 18.82
C ALA A 4 12.04 30.45 17.86
N ASP A 5 12.31 30.64 16.57
CA ASP A 5 11.47 30.17 15.48
C ASP A 5 11.80 28.68 15.33
N GLU A 6 11.04 27.81 15.99
CA GLU A 6 11.13 26.36 15.78
C GLU A 6 10.54 26.04 14.39
N PRO A 7 11.30 25.44 13.46
CA PRO A 7 10.72 25.03 12.19
C PRO A 7 9.76 23.87 12.46
N ALA A 8 8.46 24.09 12.23
CA ALA A 8 7.47 23.02 12.20
C ALA A 8 7.98 21.90 11.29
N GLU A 9 8.22 20.71 11.86
CA GLU A 9 8.62 19.53 11.09
C GLU A 9 7.56 19.28 10.01
N LYS A 10 7.93 19.55 8.76
CA LYS A 10 7.06 19.22 7.63
C LYS A 10 6.91 17.70 7.61
N ILE A 11 5.75 17.21 8.04
CA ILE A 11 5.38 15.80 7.96
C ILE A 11 5.52 15.39 6.49
N LYS A 12 6.56 14.60 6.19
CA LYS A 12 6.79 14.10 4.84
C LYS A 12 5.65 13.15 4.50
N SER A 13 4.91 13.47 3.44
CA SER A 13 3.91 12.57 2.88
C SER A 13 4.58 11.28 2.43
N LYS A 14 4.00 10.13 2.80
CA LYS A 14 4.48 8.81 2.38
C LYS A 14 3.71 8.34 1.15
N LYS A 15 4.42 7.76 0.18
CA LYS A 15 3.82 7.16 -1.01
C LYS A 15 3.44 5.71 -0.73
N ILE A 16 2.21 5.33 -1.07
CA ILE A 16 1.69 3.97 -0.97
C ILE A 16 1.36 3.46 -2.36
N PHE A 17 1.98 2.36 -2.76
CA PHE A 17 1.58 1.58 -3.91
C PHE A 17 0.51 0.55 -3.54
N ILE A 18 -0.54 0.44 -4.35
CA ILE A 18 -1.55 -0.61 -4.25
C ILE A 18 -1.80 -1.21 -5.64
N ASN A 19 -1.70 -2.53 -5.79
CA ASN A 19 -2.08 -3.17 -7.05
C ASN A 19 -3.61 -3.12 -7.23
N HIS A 20 -4.06 -2.95 -8.48
CA HIS A 20 -5.48 -3.00 -8.86
C HIS A 20 -6.40 -2.10 -8.01
N LEU A 21 -6.21 -0.78 -8.08
CA LEU A 21 -7.00 0.22 -7.34
C LEU A 21 -8.50 0.24 -7.69
N ASP A 22 -8.90 -0.36 -8.80
CA ASP A 22 -10.30 -0.53 -9.21
C ASP A 22 -10.94 -1.83 -8.69
N SER A 23 -10.18 -2.69 -8.01
CA SER A 23 -10.69 -3.84 -7.25
C SER A 23 -11.45 -3.39 -6.00
N PHE A 24 -12.23 -4.29 -5.40
CA PHE A 24 -12.97 -3.98 -4.18
C PHE A 24 -12.03 -3.62 -3.02
N GLN A 25 -10.99 -4.43 -2.77
CA GLN A 25 -10.05 -4.17 -1.69
C GLN A 25 -9.19 -2.94 -1.98
N GLY A 26 -8.59 -2.87 -3.17
CA GLY A 26 -7.73 -1.75 -3.57
C GLY A 26 -8.46 -0.40 -3.47
N ARG A 27 -9.72 -0.34 -3.90
CA ARG A 27 -10.55 0.87 -3.81
C ARG A 27 -10.80 1.30 -2.37
N ASN A 28 -11.21 0.38 -1.51
CA ASN A 28 -11.57 0.71 -0.12
C ASN A 28 -10.33 1.08 0.70
N ILE A 29 -9.24 0.31 0.57
CA ILE A 29 -7.98 0.56 1.25
C ILE A 29 -7.39 1.90 0.80
N GLY A 30 -7.29 2.11 -0.52
CA GLY A 30 -6.75 3.36 -1.07
C GLY A 30 -7.56 4.59 -0.66
N LYS A 31 -8.89 4.52 -0.74
CA LYS A 31 -9.76 5.63 -0.33
C LYS A 31 -9.63 5.94 1.16
N TYR A 32 -9.53 4.92 2.01
CA TYR A 32 -9.33 5.11 3.45
C TYR A 32 -7.96 5.75 3.74
N LEU A 33 -6.88 5.16 3.22
CA LEU A 33 -5.51 5.63 3.48
C LEU A 33 -5.25 7.04 2.93
N SER A 34 -5.89 7.43 1.82
CA SER A 34 -5.79 8.80 1.28
C SER A 34 -6.27 9.89 2.27
N ARG A 35 -7.09 9.51 3.26
CA ARG A 35 -7.62 10.42 4.29
C ARG A 35 -6.80 10.38 5.58
N CYS A 36 -5.94 9.38 5.75
CA CYS A 36 -5.11 9.23 6.93
C CYS A 36 -3.91 10.20 6.88
N VAL A 37 -3.57 10.78 8.02
CA VAL A 37 -2.38 11.63 8.20
C VAL A 37 -1.20 10.78 8.66
N VAL A 38 -0.04 10.95 8.03
CA VAL A 38 1.18 10.22 8.38
C VAL A 38 1.58 10.54 9.82
N GLY A 39 1.72 9.51 10.65
CA GLY A 39 2.17 9.66 12.05
C GLY A 39 1.06 10.00 13.06
N ALA A 40 -0.20 10.13 12.63
CA ALA A 40 -1.31 10.18 13.57
C ALA A 40 -1.47 8.80 14.26
N SER A 41 -1.59 8.79 15.59
CA SER A 41 -2.03 7.60 16.32
C SER A 41 -3.49 7.30 15.96
N LEU A 42 -3.89 6.02 16.08
CA LEU A 42 -5.25 5.53 15.86
C LEU A 42 -6.27 6.05 16.90
N GLU A 43 -5.95 7.10 17.66
CA GLU A 43 -6.85 7.70 18.63
C GLU A 43 -7.72 8.75 17.91
N GLU A 44 -9.03 8.50 17.92
CA GLU A 44 -10.11 9.31 17.31
C GLU A 44 -10.32 9.16 15.80
N VAL A 45 -10.59 7.94 15.33
CA VAL A 45 -11.60 7.79 14.26
C VAL A 45 -12.90 7.41 14.96
N GLU A 46 -13.64 8.41 15.43
CA GLU A 46 -15.03 8.19 15.83
C GLU A 46 -15.79 7.61 14.63
N GLU A 47 -16.41 6.45 14.82
CA GLU A 47 -17.33 5.86 13.86
C GLU A 47 -18.57 6.76 13.75
N GLU A 48 -18.51 7.79 12.91
CA GLU A 48 -19.72 8.51 12.48
C GLU A 48 -20.44 7.69 11.41
N ASP A 49 -21.39 6.88 11.86
CA ASP A 49 -22.56 6.49 11.11
C ASP A 49 -23.42 7.74 10.85
N ASP A 50 -23.22 8.42 9.72
CA ASP A 50 -24.21 9.37 9.23
C ASP A 50 -24.28 9.45 7.70
N HIS A 51 -25.50 9.24 7.22
CA HIS A 51 -25.98 9.59 5.90
C HIS A 51 -25.97 11.12 5.71
N SER A 52 -24.80 11.75 5.65
CA SER A 52 -24.67 13.12 5.18
C SER A 52 -23.61 13.22 4.09
N VAL A 53 -24.12 13.28 2.85
CA VAL A 53 -23.43 13.83 1.68
C VAL A 53 -23.05 15.28 1.96
N THR A 54 -21.96 15.47 2.71
CA THR A 54 -21.36 16.78 2.91
C THR A 54 -20.05 16.80 2.14
N SER A 55 -20.04 17.58 1.07
CA SER A 55 -18.97 17.75 0.11
C SER A 55 -17.68 18.21 0.78
N VAL A 56 -16.86 17.27 1.24
CA VAL A 56 -15.43 17.49 1.49
C VAL A 56 -14.74 17.54 0.13
N THR A 57 -14.68 18.75 -0.41
CA THR A 57 -13.91 19.07 -1.61
C THR A 57 -12.50 18.50 -1.53
N ASP A 58 -12.15 17.75 -2.56
CA ASP A 58 -10.84 17.27 -3.00
C ASP A 58 -9.69 18.27 -2.82
N LYS A 59 -9.13 18.33 -1.62
CA LYS A 59 -7.76 18.81 -1.45
C LYS A 59 -7.06 17.80 -0.58
N MET A 60 -6.17 17.01 -1.19
CA MET A 60 -5.14 16.25 -0.47
C MET A 60 -4.55 17.20 0.58
N LYS A 61 -4.88 16.96 1.85
CA LYS A 61 -4.35 17.75 2.95
C LYS A 61 -2.86 17.44 3.05
N GLU A 62 -2.04 18.46 3.27
CA GLU A 62 -0.61 18.27 3.52
C GLU A 62 -0.42 17.29 4.68
N GLY A 63 0.45 16.28 4.49
CA GLY A 63 0.70 15.24 5.48
C GLY A 63 -0.13 13.96 5.34
N CYS A 64 -1.05 13.86 4.37
CA CYS A 64 -1.74 12.60 4.07
C CYS A 64 -0.89 11.63 3.23
N PHE A 65 -1.28 10.35 3.22
CA PHE A 65 -0.65 9.36 2.34
C PHE A 65 -0.98 9.63 0.87
N GLU A 66 0.03 9.46 0.01
CA GLU A 66 -0.12 9.59 -1.44
C GLU A 66 -0.36 8.22 -2.06
N ILE A 67 -1.56 7.99 -2.56
CA ILE A 67 -1.94 6.70 -3.12
C ILE A 67 -1.56 6.64 -4.60
N VAL A 68 -0.72 5.68 -4.97
CA VAL A 68 -0.39 5.33 -6.35
C VAL A 68 -0.68 3.86 -6.58
N GLY A 69 -0.87 3.44 -7.83
CA GLY A 69 -1.17 2.04 -8.07
C GLY A 69 -1.53 1.74 -9.52
N THR A 70 -1.88 0.50 -9.76
CA THR A 70 -2.27 0.01 -11.09
C THR A 70 -3.79 -0.16 -11.17
N LEU A 71 -4.33 -0.29 -12.38
CA LEU A 71 -5.72 -0.70 -12.59
C LEU A 71 -5.73 -2.09 -13.21
N LYS A 72 -6.63 -2.94 -12.74
CA LYS A 72 -6.93 -4.25 -13.35
C LYS A 72 -7.51 -4.05 -14.75
N ASP A 73 -8.43 -3.09 -14.88
CA ASP A 73 -8.97 -2.65 -16.16
C ASP A 73 -8.39 -1.28 -16.54
N LYS A 74 -7.49 -1.28 -17.54
CA LYS A 74 -6.77 -0.09 -18.01
C LYS A 74 -7.69 0.96 -18.67
N GLU A 75 -8.90 0.58 -19.07
CA GLU A 75 -9.87 1.50 -19.69
C GLU A 75 -10.69 2.27 -18.65
N LYS A 76 -10.68 1.83 -17.39
CA LYS A 76 -11.43 2.51 -16.32
C LYS A 76 -10.80 3.86 -15.98
N PRO A 77 -11.63 4.84 -15.59
CA PRO A 77 -11.13 6.12 -15.13
C PRO A 77 -10.33 5.94 -13.83
N LYS A 78 -9.27 6.74 -13.72
CA LYS A 78 -8.51 6.91 -12.48
C LYS A 78 -9.47 7.29 -11.32
N PRO A 79 -9.41 6.61 -10.16
CA PRO A 79 -10.16 7.01 -8.98
C PRO A 79 -9.70 8.36 -8.42
N ASP A 80 -10.64 9.16 -7.90
CA ASP A 80 -10.37 10.54 -7.42
C ASP A 80 -9.36 10.60 -6.27
N PHE A 81 -9.33 9.57 -5.42
CA PHE A 81 -8.41 9.48 -4.28
C PHE A 81 -6.98 9.08 -4.68
N ALA A 82 -6.77 8.59 -5.90
CA ALA A 82 -5.44 8.20 -6.36
C ALA A 82 -4.67 9.45 -6.80
N LYS A 83 -3.41 9.56 -6.39
CA LYS A 83 -2.48 10.58 -6.90
C LYS A 83 -2.08 10.26 -8.34
N GLU A 84 -1.80 8.99 -8.63
CA GLU A 84 -1.30 8.56 -9.94
C GLU A 84 -1.71 7.10 -10.24
N ILE A 85 -1.94 6.80 -11.52
CA ILE A 85 -2.12 5.44 -12.01
C ILE A 85 -0.88 5.08 -12.83
N ILE A 86 -0.21 4.02 -12.42
CA ILE A 86 0.99 3.50 -13.05
C ILE A 86 0.58 2.60 -14.20
N MET A 87 0.99 2.99 -15.40
CA MET A 87 0.92 2.16 -16.60
C MET A 87 2.35 1.74 -16.96
N TYR A 88 2.58 0.43 -17.04
CA TYR A 88 3.87 -0.16 -17.35
C TYR A 88 3.72 -1.22 -18.45
N GLU A 89 4.76 -1.35 -19.25
CA GLU A 89 4.87 -2.39 -20.30
C GLU A 89 5.76 -3.55 -19.86
N ASN A 90 6.69 -3.29 -18.93
CA ASN A 90 7.62 -4.29 -18.41
C ASN A 90 7.83 -4.12 -16.89
N LYS A 91 8.39 -5.15 -16.28
CA LYS A 91 8.64 -5.22 -14.84
C LYS A 91 9.68 -4.19 -14.37
N ASP A 92 10.67 -3.86 -15.18
CA ASP A 92 11.70 -2.86 -14.84
C ASP A 92 11.09 -1.46 -14.63
N GLN A 93 10.14 -1.06 -15.50
CA GLN A 93 9.38 0.18 -15.33
C GLN A 93 8.58 0.18 -14.03
N LEU A 94 7.93 -0.93 -13.70
CA LEU A 94 7.19 -1.06 -12.44
C LEU A 94 8.13 -0.92 -11.23
N TYR A 95 9.32 -1.49 -11.30
CA TYR A 95 10.33 -1.40 -10.23
C TYR A 95 10.73 0.05 -9.92
N GLU A 96 10.90 0.90 -10.95
CA GLU A 96 11.20 2.33 -10.76
C GLU A 96 10.14 3.04 -9.92
N TYR A 97 8.86 2.69 -10.08
CA TYR A 97 7.79 3.24 -9.24
C TYR A 97 7.79 2.63 -7.83
N LEU A 98 8.03 1.33 -7.71
CA LEU A 98 8.06 0.63 -6.41
C LEU A 98 9.21 1.11 -5.52
N VAL A 99 10.38 1.43 -6.09
CA VAL A 99 11.52 1.95 -5.33
C VAL A 99 11.26 3.37 -4.79
N GLU A 100 10.40 4.15 -5.41
CA GLU A 100 9.99 5.45 -4.89
C GLU A 100 8.97 5.36 -3.73
N CYS A 101 8.20 4.27 -3.65
CA CYS A 101 7.13 4.11 -2.66
C CYS A 101 7.65 3.69 -1.28
N ASP A 102 7.03 4.18 -0.22
CA ASP A 102 7.39 3.81 1.16
C ASP A 102 6.64 2.55 1.62
N ILE A 103 5.41 2.36 1.14
CA ILE A 103 4.56 1.21 1.46
C ILE A 103 4.06 0.60 0.15
N ILE A 104 4.06 -0.73 0.07
CA ILE A 104 3.65 -1.48 -1.12
C ILE A 104 2.64 -2.52 -0.65
N ILE A 105 1.44 -2.50 -1.23
CA ILE A 105 0.33 -3.39 -0.89
C ILE A 105 -0.05 -4.20 -2.14
N TYR A 106 0.04 -5.53 -2.02
CA TYR A 106 -0.38 -6.47 -3.04
C TYR A 106 -1.55 -7.32 -2.53
N ASP A 107 -2.68 -7.25 -3.21
CA ASP A 107 -3.79 -8.19 -3.08
C ASP A 107 -3.66 -9.32 -4.12
N ILE A 108 -3.47 -10.54 -3.61
CA ILE A 108 -3.39 -11.79 -4.40
C ILE A 108 -4.63 -12.67 -4.21
N THR A 109 -5.70 -12.14 -3.60
CA THR A 109 -6.90 -12.92 -3.29
C THR A 109 -7.77 -13.20 -4.53
N GLU A 110 -7.87 -12.24 -5.44
CA GLU A 110 -8.77 -12.31 -6.60
C GLU A 110 -8.08 -12.80 -7.89
N ASP A 111 -6.77 -12.58 -8.01
CA ASP A 111 -6.03 -12.80 -9.27
C ASP A 111 -4.72 -13.56 -9.00
N PRO A 112 -4.61 -14.83 -9.43
CA PRO A 112 -3.42 -15.64 -9.19
C PRO A 112 -2.19 -15.14 -9.97
N ASP A 113 -2.38 -14.40 -11.06
CA ASP A 113 -1.26 -13.86 -11.85
C ASP A 113 -0.51 -12.78 -11.06
N GLN A 114 -1.16 -12.19 -10.04
CA GLN A 114 -0.54 -11.24 -9.11
C GLN A 114 0.46 -11.89 -8.15
N ILE A 115 0.43 -13.21 -7.98
CA ILE A 115 1.38 -13.94 -7.12
C ILE A 115 2.79 -13.82 -7.70
N ASP A 116 2.95 -14.12 -9.00
CA ASP A 116 4.26 -14.08 -9.66
C ASP A 116 4.82 -12.65 -9.75
N GLU A 117 3.94 -11.65 -9.88
CA GLU A 117 4.35 -10.25 -9.82
C GLU A 117 4.78 -9.85 -8.42
N ALA A 118 4.01 -10.20 -7.39
CA ALA A 118 4.33 -9.87 -5.99
C ALA A 118 5.64 -10.55 -5.55
N VAL A 119 5.84 -11.83 -5.89
CA VAL A 119 7.09 -12.57 -5.59
C VAL A 119 8.28 -11.92 -6.28
N TRP A 120 8.12 -11.54 -7.55
CA TRP A 120 9.16 -10.81 -8.27
C TRP A 120 9.47 -9.45 -7.61
N ALA A 121 8.44 -8.66 -7.30
CA ALA A 121 8.59 -7.34 -6.69
C ALA A 121 9.34 -7.41 -5.35
N VAL A 122 8.96 -8.36 -4.48
CA VAL A 122 9.66 -8.61 -3.21
C VAL A 122 11.11 -9.02 -3.44
N SER A 123 11.37 -9.87 -4.42
CA SER A 123 12.73 -10.35 -4.71
C SER A 123 13.64 -9.20 -5.14
N GLU A 124 13.21 -8.36 -6.08
CA GLU A 124 13.98 -7.19 -6.54
C GLU A 124 14.19 -6.18 -5.41
N LEU A 125 13.14 -5.85 -4.66
CA LEU A 125 13.22 -4.90 -3.54
C LEU A 125 14.16 -5.41 -2.44
N ASN A 126 14.18 -6.73 -2.20
CA ASN A 126 15.05 -7.34 -1.21
C ASN A 126 16.51 -7.39 -1.67
N SER A 127 16.76 -7.64 -2.96
CA SER A 127 18.11 -7.59 -3.54
C SER A 127 18.74 -6.20 -3.49
N ASP A 128 17.92 -5.15 -3.59
CA ASP A 128 18.38 -3.77 -3.52
C ASP A 128 18.19 -3.12 -2.14
N MET A 129 17.85 -3.90 -1.10
CA MET A 129 17.58 -3.38 0.25
C MET A 129 18.74 -2.54 0.80
N ASP A 130 19.99 -2.90 0.51
CA ASP A 130 21.19 -2.16 0.94
C ASP A 130 21.36 -0.80 0.23
N LYS A 131 20.78 -0.65 -0.96
CA LYS A 131 20.82 0.60 -1.75
C LYS A 131 19.67 1.54 -1.40
N ILE A 132 18.63 1.01 -0.78
CA ILE A 132 17.42 1.74 -0.44
C ILE A 132 17.61 2.39 0.93
N ASP A 133 17.85 3.70 0.93
CA ASP A 133 18.04 4.50 2.16
C ASP A 133 16.74 4.71 2.97
N LYS A 134 15.58 4.41 2.36
CA LYS A 134 14.25 4.58 2.99
C LYS A 134 13.70 3.24 3.50
N SER A 135 13.17 3.25 4.73
CA SER A 135 12.42 2.08 5.23
C SER A 135 11.20 1.80 4.36
N LYS A 136 11.13 0.57 3.82
CA LYS A 136 10.00 0.08 3.02
C LYS A 136 9.17 -0.93 3.80
N VAL A 137 7.85 -0.90 3.58
CA VAL A 137 6.91 -1.90 4.09
C VAL A 137 6.24 -2.59 2.92
N PHE A 138 6.29 -3.92 2.90
CA PHE A 138 5.59 -4.74 1.92
C PHE A 138 4.46 -5.52 2.61
N ILE A 139 3.22 -5.34 2.16
CA ILE A 139 2.02 -5.97 2.70
C ILE A 139 1.39 -6.84 1.61
N LEU A 140 1.25 -8.14 1.89
CA LEU A 140 0.59 -9.09 1.00
C LEU A 140 -0.77 -9.49 1.61
N ILE A 141 -1.86 -9.21 0.90
CA ILE A 141 -3.21 -9.62 1.27
C ILE A 141 -3.53 -10.94 0.56
N SER A 142 -3.82 -11.97 1.34
CA SER A 142 -4.13 -13.31 0.86
C SER A 142 -5.33 -13.90 1.61
N THR A 143 -5.90 -15.00 1.10
CA THR A 143 -7.02 -15.69 1.77
C THR A 143 -6.50 -16.79 2.71
N CYS A 144 -7.17 -17.03 3.84
CA CYS A 144 -6.80 -18.07 4.82
C CYS A 144 -6.72 -19.52 4.26
N MET A 145 -7.22 -19.78 3.05
CA MET A 145 -7.19 -21.11 2.44
C MET A 145 -5.77 -21.55 2.03
N THR A 146 -4.76 -20.67 2.02
CA THR A 146 -3.35 -21.07 1.86
C THR A 146 -2.82 -21.92 3.02
N TRP A 147 -3.42 -21.83 4.22
CA TRP A 147 -3.01 -22.63 5.39
C TRP A 147 -3.61 -24.05 5.39
N ALA A 148 -4.68 -24.28 4.62
CA ALA A 148 -5.46 -25.52 4.62
C ALA A 148 -4.74 -26.72 3.96
N LYS A 149 -3.59 -26.49 3.32
CA LYS A 149 -2.71 -27.54 2.76
C LYS A 149 -1.43 -27.77 3.58
N SER A 150 -1.27 -27.12 4.73
CA SER A 150 -0.14 -27.40 5.60
C SER A 150 -0.23 -28.86 6.09
N LYS A 151 0.88 -29.60 6.03
CA LYS A 151 0.94 -30.93 6.64
C LYS A 151 0.70 -30.74 8.14
N PRO A 152 -0.09 -31.64 8.79
CA PRO A 152 -0.18 -31.65 10.25
C PRO A 152 1.22 -31.68 10.85
N LEU A 153 1.41 -31.00 11.98
CA LEU A 153 2.65 -31.01 12.74
C LEU A 153 3.14 -32.46 12.93
N ASP A 154 4.33 -32.76 12.41
CA ASP A 154 5.03 -34.00 12.74
C ASP A 154 5.41 -33.91 14.24
N PRO A 155 5.10 -34.91 15.09
CA PRO A 155 5.42 -34.86 16.52
C PRO A 155 6.92 -34.72 16.82
N GLU A 156 7.79 -34.97 15.84
CA GLU A 156 9.24 -34.86 15.96
C GLU A 156 9.78 -33.60 15.25
N GLY A 157 9.33 -32.43 15.73
CA GLY A 157 10.20 -31.26 15.93
C GLY A 157 10.96 -30.66 14.74
N ASN A 158 10.51 -30.80 13.50
CA ASN A 158 11.10 -30.05 12.38
C ASN A 158 10.22 -28.85 12.01
N GLU A 159 10.85 -27.66 12.04
CA GLU A 159 10.22 -26.36 11.81
C GLU A 159 9.52 -26.28 10.44
N ILE A 160 8.40 -25.54 10.41
CA ILE A 160 7.65 -25.26 9.19
C ILE A 160 8.50 -24.34 8.32
N VAL A 161 8.94 -24.83 7.16
CA VAL A 161 9.48 -23.96 6.11
C VAL A 161 8.28 -23.30 5.43
N CYS A 162 8.03 -22.04 5.79
CA CYS A 162 7.19 -21.13 5.03
C CYS A 162 8.07 -20.48 3.96
N ILE A 163 7.99 -20.91 2.69
CA ILE A 163 7.46 -20.22 1.48
C ILE A 163 7.57 -21.24 0.34
#